data_AF-A0A1B2J7G4-F1
#
_entry.id   AF-A0A1B2J7G4-F1
#
_cell.length_a   1.000
_cell.length_b   1.000
_cell.length_c   1.000
_cell.angle_alpha   90.00
_cell.angle_beta   90.00
_cell.angle_gamma   90.00
#
_symmetry.space_group_name_H-M   'P 1'
#
loop_
_entity.id
_entity.type
_entity.pdbx_description
1 polymer ?
#
loop_
_entity_poly.entity_id
_entity_poly.type
_entity_poly.pdbx_seq_one_letter_code
_entity_poly.pdbx_strand_id
1 'polypeptide(L)'
;MGAWGTDVFDDDTSLDVFDDLMKSKDQAKFVVDSLTAPVPQTLDDGEIDYSDSFEKMISAILLAIWLDFDTKFPLAKVKYSGYIADRIEETYGSVKDSPDFQELKKQGQFLKDQAKQWLKSLSENPELSELCELWMENSENYKEWKENIDWVIDFVS
;
A
#
# COMPACT_ATOMS: atom_id res chain seq x y z
N MET A 1 20.90 -6.97 0.89
CA MET A 1 19.86 -8.02 0.93
C MET A 1 19.10 -7.89 -0.37
N GLY A 2 18.96 -8.96 -1.15
CA GLY A 2 18.23 -8.89 -2.43
C GLY A 2 16.75 -9.10 -2.17
N ALA A 3 15.87 -8.32 -2.81
CA ALA A 3 14.43 -8.59 -2.79
C ALA A 3 14.19 -10.00 -3.37
N TRP A 4 13.57 -10.89 -2.60
CA TRP A 4 13.12 -12.18 -3.11
C TRP A 4 11.73 -11.94 -3.69
N GLY A 5 11.61 -11.94 -5.01
CA GLY A 5 10.37 -11.61 -5.70
C GLY A 5 10.23 -10.12 -6.04
N THR A 6 9.40 -9.88 -7.04
CA THR A 6 9.23 -8.58 -7.68
C THR A 6 7.80 -8.06 -7.56
N ASP A 7 6.87 -8.89 -7.07
CA ASP A 7 5.49 -8.50 -6.78
C ASP A 7 5.34 -7.94 -5.36
N VAL A 8 4.30 -7.13 -5.18
CA VAL A 8 3.99 -6.41 -3.93
C VAL A 8 3.88 -7.32 -2.73
N PHE A 9 3.46 -8.58 -2.91
CA PHE A 9 3.28 -9.57 -1.83
C PHE A 9 4.24 -10.76 -1.95
N ASP A 10 5.37 -10.59 -2.65
CA ASP A 10 6.43 -11.60 -2.68
C ASP A 10 7.61 -11.24 -1.75
N ASP A 11 7.75 -9.96 -1.38
CA ASP A 11 8.81 -9.49 -0.47
C ASP A 11 8.49 -9.81 1.00
N ASP A 12 9.46 -10.31 1.77
CA ASP A 12 9.27 -10.68 3.18
C ASP A 12 8.75 -9.50 4.02
N THR A 13 9.25 -8.28 3.80
CA THR A 13 8.82 -7.08 4.53
C THR A 13 7.38 -6.74 4.21
N SER A 14 6.99 -6.87 2.94
CA SER A 14 5.61 -6.66 2.52
C SER A 14 4.64 -7.66 3.17
N LEU A 15 5.05 -8.93 3.29
CA LEU A 15 4.25 -9.98 3.89
C LEU A 15 4.13 -9.80 5.40
N ASP A 16 5.21 -9.37 6.07
CA ASP A 16 5.20 -9.05 7.50
C ASP A 16 4.24 -7.87 7.78
N VAL A 17 4.35 -6.78 7.02
CA VAL A 17 3.44 -5.63 7.14
C VAL A 17 1.99 -6.04 6.88
N PHE A 18 1.74 -6.85 5.85
CA PHE A 18 0.41 -7.35 5.55
C PHE A 18 -0.15 -8.19 6.69
N ASP A 19 0.63 -9.13 7.23
CA ASP A 19 0.20 -10.02 8.30
C ASP A 19 -0.06 -9.25 9.61
N ASP A 20 0.79 -8.28 9.95
CA ASP A 20 0.59 -7.38 11.08
C ASP A 20 -0.69 -6.56 10.95
N LEU A 21 -0.95 -6.00 9.76
CA LEU A 21 -2.19 -5.30 9.48
C LEU A 21 -3.39 -6.24 9.65
N MET A 22 -3.35 -7.45 9.07
CA MET A 22 -4.46 -8.40 9.15
C MET A 22 -4.72 -8.89 10.58
N LYS A 23 -3.69 -8.95 11.43
CA LYS A 23 -3.78 -9.30 12.86
C LYS A 23 -4.13 -8.12 13.77
N SER A 24 -4.04 -6.89 13.28
CA SER A 24 -4.44 -5.70 14.02
C SER A 24 -5.91 -5.77 14.43
N LYS A 25 -6.24 -5.26 15.62
CA LYS A 25 -7.63 -5.17 16.07
C LYS A 25 -8.40 -4.06 15.36
N ASP A 26 -7.68 -3.06 14.87
CA ASP A 26 -8.23 -1.83 14.31
C ASP A 26 -7.69 -1.64 12.88
N GLN A 27 -7.97 -2.57 11.97
CA GLN A 27 -7.39 -2.57 10.61
C GLN A 27 -7.76 -1.32 9.79
N ALA A 28 -9.00 -0.85 9.92
CA ALA A 28 -9.43 0.38 9.27
C ALA A 28 -8.67 1.60 9.81
N LYS A 29 -8.45 1.65 11.13
CA LYS A 29 -7.67 2.70 11.76
C LYS A 29 -6.20 2.66 11.32
N PHE A 30 -5.61 1.48 11.22
CA PHE A 30 -4.25 1.32 10.71
C PHE A 30 -4.10 1.95 9.32
N VAL A 31 -5.00 1.62 8.38
CA VAL A 31 -4.97 2.19 7.03
C VAL A 31 -5.13 3.72 7.04
N VAL A 32 -6.02 4.24 7.89
CA VAL A 32 -6.22 5.70 8.03
C VAL A 32 -4.97 6.37 8.61
N ASP A 33 -4.45 5.87 9.73
CA ASP A 33 -3.27 6.42 10.39
C ASP A 33 -2.05 6.40 9.45
N SER A 34 -1.89 5.29 8.70
CA SER A 34 -0.82 5.15 7.71
C SER A 34 -0.92 6.21 6.60
N LEU A 35 -2.10 6.42 6.02
CA LEU A 35 -2.29 7.30 4.86
C LEU A 35 -2.55 8.77 5.22
N THR A 36 -2.81 9.09 6.49
CA THR A 36 -2.96 10.48 6.96
C THR A 36 -1.63 11.11 7.36
N ALA A 37 -0.59 10.30 7.56
CA ALA A 37 0.76 10.80 7.77
C ALA A 37 1.19 11.70 6.60
N PRO A 38 1.78 12.88 6.86
CA PRO A 38 2.23 13.76 5.80
C PRO A 38 3.35 13.09 5.00
N VAL A 39 3.29 13.20 3.68
CA VAL A 39 4.38 12.77 2.79
C VAL A 39 5.58 13.69 3.03
N PRO A 40 6.78 13.17 3.39
CA PRO A 40 7.98 13.98 3.50
C PRO A 40 8.23 14.77 2.21
N GLN A 41 8.55 16.05 2.34
CA GLN A 41 8.86 16.94 1.20
C GLN A 41 10.35 17.27 1.12
N THR A 42 11.06 17.13 2.25
CA THR A 42 12.49 17.38 2.40
C THR A 42 13.09 16.36 3.39
N LEU A 43 14.41 16.21 3.37
CA LEU A 43 15.13 15.36 4.33
C LEU A 43 14.93 15.81 5.79
N ASP A 44 14.68 17.10 6.02
CA ASP A 44 14.36 17.64 7.34
C ASP A 44 12.99 17.14 7.86
N ASP A 45 12.08 16.75 6.95
CA ASP A 45 10.78 16.15 7.28
C ASP A 45 10.89 14.64 7.58
N GLY A 46 12.03 14.02 7.22
CA GLY A 46 12.31 12.60 7.33
C GLY A 46 12.53 11.92 5.97
N GLU A 47 13.18 10.77 6.02
CA GLU A 47 13.28 9.84 4.89
C GLU A 47 12.18 8.78 5.01
N ILE A 48 11.77 8.23 3.87
CA ILE A 48 10.82 7.14 3.74
C ILE A 48 11.64 5.85 3.64
N ASP A 49 11.67 5.12 4.75
CA ASP A 49 12.42 3.88 4.82
C ASP A 49 11.74 2.74 4.02
N TYR A 50 12.49 1.66 3.84
CA TYR A 50 12.02 0.48 3.10
C TYR A 50 10.71 -0.09 3.66
N SER A 51 10.56 -0.19 4.98
CA SER A 51 9.35 -0.75 5.63
C SER A 51 8.13 0.16 5.51
N ASP A 52 8.30 1.46 5.72
CA ASP A 52 7.27 2.49 5.59
C ASP A 52 6.70 2.48 4.17
N SER A 53 7.56 2.26 3.18
CA SER A 53 7.16 2.16 1.77
C SER A 53 6.12 1.06 1.54
N PHE A 54 6.34 -0.13 2.11
CA PHE A 54 5.39 -1.24 2.05
C PHE A 54 4.12 -0.98 2.84
N GLU A 55 4.22 -0.35 4.00
CA GLU A 55 3.06 0.06 4.78
C GLU A 55 2.12 0.95 3.97
N LYS A 56 2.66 1.99 3.30
CA LYS A 56 1.85 2.90 2.49
C LYS A 56 1.24 2.20 1.30
N MET A 57 2.01 1.34 0.62
CA MET A 57 1.52 0.63 -0.56
C MET A 57 0.41 -0.38 -0.22
N ILE A 58 0.58 -1.18 0.84
CA ILE A 58 -0.45 -2.13 1.28
C ILE A 58 -1.69 -1.39 1.78
N SER A 59 -1.51 -0.32 2.55
CA SER A 59 -2.62 0.52 3.01
C SER A 59 -3.39 1.13 1.83
N ALA A 60 -2.71 1.57 0.77
CA ALA A 60 -3.33 2.08 -0.44
C ALA A 60 -4.14 1.02 -1.20
N ILE A 61 -3.61 -0.20 -1.33
CA ILE A 61 -4.31 -1.35 -1.95
C ILE A 61 -5.58 -1.67 -1.18
N LEU A 62 -5.48 -1.80 0.15
CA LEU A 62 -6.64 -2.10 0.99
C LEU A 62 -7.66 -0.98 0.96
N LEU A 63 -7.24 0.29 1.03
CA LEU A 63 -8.13 1.43 0.88
C LEU A 63 -8.93 1.35 -0.44
N ALA A 64 -8.24 1.13 -1.56
CA ALA A 64 -8.88 1.05 -2.87
C ALA A 64 -9.91 -0.08 -2.94
N ILE A 65 -9.53 -1.28 -2.46
CA ILE A 65 -10.42 -2.44 -2.43
C ILE A 65 -11.61 -2.20 -1.52
N TRP A 66 -11.39 -1.71 -0.31
CA TRP A 66 -12.44 -1.52 0.68
C TRP A 66 -13.46 -0.47 0.27
N LEU A 67 -13.02 0.63 -0.36
CA LEU A 67 -13.93 1.67 -0.83
C LEU A 67 -14.80 1.24 -2.02
N ASP A 68 -14.32 0.32 -2.85
CA ASP A 68 -14.97 -0.15 -4.08
C ASP A 68 -14.80 -1.67 -4.26
N PHE A 69 -15.28 -2.43 -3.28
CA PHE A 69 -15.01 -3.87 -3.18
C PHE A 69 -15.48 -4.65 -4.40
N ASP A 70 -16.71 -4.40 -4.85
CA ASP A 70 -17.34 -5.15 -5.94
C ASP A 70 -16.59 -5.00 -7.27
N THR A 71 -15.90 -3.88 -7.48
CA THR A 71 -15.15 -3.61 -8.72
C THR A 71 -13.67 -3.94 -8.58
N LYS A 72 -13.06 -3.59 -7.44
CA LYS A 72 -11.60 -3.66 -7.24
C LYS A 72 -11.15 -5.03 -6.75
N PHE A 73 -11.96 -5.72 -5.95
CA PHE A 73 -11.60 -7.05 -5.43
C PHE A 73 -11.41 -8.10 -6.54
N PRO A 74 -12.28 -8.21 -7.58
CA PRO A 74 -12.03 -9.14 -8.69
C PRO A 74 -10.71 -8.91 -9.41
N LEU A 75 -10.27 -7.65 -9.54
CA LEU A 75 -8.97 -7.32 -10.13
C LEU A 75 -7.82 -7.78 -9.24
N ALA A 76 -7.94 -7.57 -7.92
CA ALA A 76 -6.98 -8.04 -6.93
C ALA A 76 -6.88 -9.58 -6.93
N LYS A 77 -8.00 -10.32 -7.06
CA LYS A 77 -7.98 -11.80 -7.16
C LYS A 77 -7.21 -12.32 -8.38
N VAL A 78 -7.17 -11.55 -9.47
CA VAL A 78 -6.42 -11.92 -10.68
C VAL A 78 -4.94 -11.60 -10.52
N LYS A 79 -4.61 -10.49 -9.85
CA LYS A 79 -3.23 -10.03 -9.67
C LYS A 79 -2.49 -10.80 -8.58
N TYR A 80 -3.12 -11.01 -7.42
CA TYR A 80 -2.46 -11.55 -6.22
C TYR A 80 -2.73 -13.04 -6.02
N SER A 81 -1.88 -13.68 -5.22
CA SER A 81 -2.07 -15.08 -4.84
C SER A 81 -3.39 -15.30 -4.10
N GLY A 82 -3.93 -16.51 -4.19
CA GLY A 82 -5.22 -16.86 -3.57
C GLY A 82 -5.24 -16.59 -2.07
N TYR A 83 -4.15 -16.89 -1.36
CA TYR A 83 -4.02 -16.61 0.07
C TYR A 83 -4.16 -15.12 0.40
N ILE A 84 -3.50 -14.25 -0.37
CA ILE A 84 -3.60 -12.79 -0.17
C ILE A 84 -5.03 -12.32 -0.44
N ALA A 85 -5.62 -12.76 -1.55
CA ALA A 85 -6.99 -12.40 -1.90
C ALA A 85 -8.01 -12.85 -0.84
N ASP A 86 -7.91 -14.08 -0.35
CA ASP A 86 -8.80 -14.62 0.69
C ASP A 86 -8.70 -13.80 1.98
N ARG A 87 -7.48 -13.42 2.39
CA ARG A 87 -7.25 -12.59 3.58
C ARG A 87 -7.82 -11.17 3.42
N ILE A 88 -7.72 -10.58 2.24
CA ILE A 88 -8.34 -9.28 1.94
C ILE A 88 -9.87 -9.37 2.04
N GLU A 89 -10.48 -10.44 1.50
CA GLU A 89 -11.92 -10.69 1.55
C GLU A 89 -12.42 -10.89 2.98
N GLU A 90 -11.73 -11.73 3.76
CA GLU A 90 -12.01 -11.96 5.18
C GLU A 90 -12.00 -10.66 5.97
N THR A 91 -10.96 -9.85 5.80
CA THR A 91 -10.81 -8.58 6.53
C THR A 91 -11.83 -7.55 6.06
N TYR A 92 -12.14 -7.46 4.77
CA TYR A 92 -13.26 -6.62 4.31
C TYR A 92 -14.57 -7.03 4.99
N GLY A 93 -14.84 -8.34 5.07
CA GLY A 93 -16.02 -8.89 5.73
C GLY A 93 -16.11 -8.52 7.21
N SER A 94 -14.97 -8.40 7.91
CA SER A 94 -14.91 -8.04 9.33
C SER A 94 -15.00 -6.53 9.57
N VAL A 95 -14.49 -5.69 8.66
CA VAL A 95 -14.45 -4.22 8.86
C VAL A 95 -15.63 -3.46 8.25
N LYS A 96 -16.27 -3.96 7.18
CA LYS A 96 -17.24 -3.17 6.38
C LYS A 96 -18.39 -2.52 7.16
N ASP A 97 -18.80 -3.14 8.26
CA ASP A 97 -19.91 -2.69 9.10
C ASP A 97 -19.43 -1.95 10.37
N SER A 98 -18.12 -1.77 10.54
CA SER A 98 -17.54 -1.11 11.71
C SER A 98 -17.68 0.42 11.65
N PRO A 99 -17.74 1.11 12.81
CA PRO A 99 -17.76 2.58 12.84
C PRO A 99 -16.54 3.22 12.17
N ASP A 100 -15.35 2.63 12.37
CA ASP A 100 -14.10 3.13 11.80
C ASP A 100 -14.10 3.05 10.28
N PHE A 101 -14.69 1.98 9.73
CA PHE A 101 -14.86 1.86 8.29
C PHE A 101 -15.81 2.90 7.71
N GLN A 102 -16.91 3.20 8.42
CA GLN A 102 -17.82 4.26 7.99
C GLN A 102 -17.13 5.63 8.00
N GLU A 103 -16.24 5.87 8.95
CA GLU A 103 -15.44 7.09 8.98
C GLU A 103 -14.41 7.15 7.85
N LEU A 104 -13.71 6.04 7.61
CA LEU A 104 -12.80 5.88 6.46
C LEU A 104 -13.54 6.19 5.13
N LYS A 105 -14.77 5.70 4.94
CA LYS A 105 -15.56 5.99 3.73
C LYS A 105 -15.84 7.48 3.54
N LYS A 106 -16.13 8.23 4.60
CA LYS A 106 -16.37 9.68 4.51
C LYS A 106 -15.13 10.44 4.04
N GLN A 107 -13.95 9.95 4.41
CA GLN A 107 -12.67 10.55 4.05
C GLN A 107 -12.04 9.90 2.81
N GLY A 108 -12.76 9.00 2.13
CA GLY A 108 -12.19 8.13 1.10
C GLY A 108 -11.49 8.86 -0.03
N GLN A 109 -12.04 9.97 -0.52
CA GLN A 109 -11.37 10.75 -1.58
C GLN A 109 -10.06 11.38 -1.10
N PHE A 110 -10.07 11.97 0.10
CA PHE A 110 -8.87 12.54 0.70
C PHE A 110 -7.78 11.48 0.90
N LEU A 111 -8.15 10.31 1.43
CA LEU A 111 -7.22 9.20 1.64
C LEU A 111 -6.68 8.64 0.31
N LYS A 112 -7.50 8.58 -0.74
CA LYS A 112 -7.05 8.20 -2.09
C LYS A 112 -6.03 9.21 -2.64
N ASP A 113 -6.27 10.50 -2.44
CA ASP A 113 -5.36 11.55 -2.88
C ASP A 113 -4.03 11.50 -2.11
N GLN A 114 -4.08 11.26 -0.78
CA GLN A 114 -2.88 11.04 0.03
C GLN A 114 -2.11 9.78 -0.39
N ALA A 115 -2.80 8.66 -0.58
CA ALA A 115 -2.19 7.42 -1.05
C ALA A 115 -1.44 7.63 -2.37
N LYS A 116 -2.03 8.37 -3.32
CA LYS A 116 -1.38 8.71 -4.59
C LYS A 116 -0.14 9.60 -4.40
N GLN A 117 -0.17 10.55 -3.47
CA GLN A 117 1.00 11.39 -3.17
C GLN A 117 2.14 10.55 -2.57
N TRP A 118 1.81 9.66 -1.63
CA TRP A 118 2.77 8.71 -1.06
C TRP A 118 3.40 7.83 -2.15
N LEU A 119 2.58 7.13 -2.94
CA LEU A 119 3.05 6.23 -4.00
C LEU A 119 3.91 6.94 -5.06
N LYS A 120 3.62 8.20 -5.38
CA LYS A 120 4.47 9.02 -6.26
C LYS A 120 5.81 9.33 -5.61
N SER A 121 5.82 9.74 -4.35
CA SER A 121 7.08 9.99 -3.62
C SER A 121 7.96 8.74 -3.59
N LEU A 122 7.35 7.57 -3.32
CA LEU A 122 8.02 6.27 -3.32
C LEU A 122 8.62 5.87 -4.67
N SER A 123 8.08 6.35 -5.79
CA SER A 123 8.50 5.93 -7.14
C SER A 123 9.31 6.95 -7.91
N GLU A 124 9.33 8.21 -7.45
CA GLU A 124 9.90 9.35 -8.17
C GLU A 124 10.91 10.15 -7.35
N ASN A 125 11.03 9.93 -6.03
CA ASN A 125 11.89 10.73 -5.16
C ASN A 125 13.01 9.90 -4.49
N PRO A 126 14.14 9.66 -5.18
CA PRO A 126 15.26 8.88 -4.65
C PRO A 126 16.00 9.55 -3.50
N GLU A 127 15.84 10.86 -3.30
CA GLU A 127 16.45 11.57 -2.17
C GLU A 127 15.70 11.31 -0.88
N LEU A 128 14.40 11.02 -0.95
CA LEU A 128 13.55 10.82 0.23
C LEU A 128 13.09 9.37 0.39
N SER A 129 13.20 8.51 -0.61
CA SER A 129 12.72 7.12 -0.52
C SER A 129 13.89 6.16 -0.73
N GLU A 130 14.23 5.43 0.33
CA GLU A 130 15.24 4.36 0.28
C GLU A 130 14.87 3.34 -0.80
N LEU A 131 13.58 3.03 -0.92
CA LEU A 131 13.06 2.14 -1.93
C LEU A 131 13.29 2.68 -3.35
N CYS A 132 13.05 3.97 -3.59
CA CYS A 132 13.32 4.61 -4.87
C CYS A 132 14.83 4.65 -5.21
N GLU A 133 15.67 4.97 -4.22
CA GLU A 133 17.14 4.97 -4.35
C GLU A 133 17.65 3.59 -4.77
N LEU A 134 17.29 2.54 -4.01
CA LEU A 134 17.68 1.15 -4.28
C LEU A 134 17.33 0.72 -5.71
N TRP A 135 16.19 1.18 -6.23
CA TRP A 135 15.74 0.88 -7.59
C TRP A 135 16.49 1.64 -8.66
N MET A 136 16.79 2.92 -8.44
CA MET A 136 17.60 3.69 -9.37
C MET A 136 18.99 3.09 -9.54
N GLU A 137 19.55 2.55 -8.46
CA GLU A 137 20.84 1.84 -8.50
C GLU A 137 20.77 0.49 -9.24
N ASN A 138 19.59 -0.14 -9.30
CA ASN A 138 19.41 -1.52 -9.80
C ASN A 138 18.30 -1.66 -10.86
N SER A 139 18.08 -0.63 -11.68
CA SER A 139 16.88 -0.48 -12.53
C SER A 139 16.46 -1.69 -13.39
N GLU A 140 17.41 -2.51 -13.88
CA GLU A 140 17.09 -3.72 -14.66
C GLU A 140 16.41 -4.81 -13.83
N ASN A 141 16.72 -4.90 -12.53
CA ASN A 141 16.18 -5.92 -11.62
C ASN A 141 14.86 -5.51 -10.97
N TYR A 142 14.51 -4.22 -11.01
CA TYR A 142 13.37 -3.64 -10.28
C TYR A 142 12.31 -3.00 -11.21
N LYS A 143 12.32 -3.34 -12.50
CA LYS A 143 11.32 -2.86 -13.47
C LYS A 143 9.89 -3.24 -13.06
N GLU A 144 9.69 -4.50 -12.66
CA GLU A 144 8.39 -5.03 -12.26
C GLU A 144 7.86 -4.33 -10.99
N TRP A 145 8.75 -3.91 -10.09
CA TRP A 145 8.37 -3.13 -8.91
C TRP A 145 7.78 -1.77 -9.25
N LYS A 146 8.42 -1.03 -10.16
CA LYS A 146 7.88 0.27 -10.63
C LYS A 146 6.52 0.06 -11.31
N GLU A 147 6.40 -0.97 -12.14
CA GLU A 147 5.13 -1.34 -12.76
C GLU A 147 4.04 -1.68 -11.73
N ASN A 148 4.43 -2.27 -10.59
CA ASN A 148 3.52 -2.52 -9.47
C ASN A 148 3.07 -1.25 -8.77
N ILE A 149 3.96 -0.31 -8.45
CA ILE A 149 3.54 0.99 -7.88
C ILE A 149 2.65 1.75 -8.86
N ASP A 150 3.02 1.80 -10.14
CA ASP A 150 2.22 2.47 -11.17
C ASP A 150 0.82 1.84 -11.26
N TRP A 151 0.74 0.51 -11.21
CA TRP A 151 -0.54 -0.20 -11.12
C TRP A 151 -1.32 0.18 -9.87
N VAL A 152 -0.69 0.30 -8.70
CA VAL A 152 -1.40 0.71 -7.47
C VAL A 152 -1.89 2.16 -7.57
N ILE A 153 -1.10 3.07 -8.13
CA ILE A 153 -1.51 4.47 -8.36
C ILE A 153 -2.78 4.53 -9.21
N ASP A 154 -2.82 3.76 -10.30
CA ASP A 154 -3.99 3.64 -11.16
C ASP A 154 -5.15 2.93 -10.45
N PHE A 155 -4.86 1.88 -9.69
CA PHE A 155 -5.84 1.09 -8.96
C PHE A 155 -6.54 1.88 -7.84
N VAL A 156 -5.85 2.84 -7.21
CA VAL A 156 -6.41 3.73 -6.19
C VAL A 156 -7.37 4.79 -6.77
N SER A 157 -7.26 5.09 -8.08
CA SER A 157 -8.19 5.98 -8.79
C SER A 157 -9.62 5.46 -8.72
#